data_AF-A0A7C4EJ95-F1
#
_entry.id   AF-A0A7C4EJ95-F1
#
_cell.length_a   1.000
_cell.length_b   1.000
_cell.length_c   1.000
_cell.angle_alpha   90.00
_cell.angle_beta   90.00
_cell.angle_gamma   90.00
#
_symmetry.space_group_name_H-M   'P 1'
#
loop_
_entity.id
_entity.type
_entity.pdbx_description
1 polymer ?
#
loop_
_entity_poly.entity_id
_entity_poly.type
_entity_poly.pdbx_seq_one_letter_code
_entity_poly.pdbx_strand_id
1 'polypeptide(L)'
;MRQRMGSSAMSVSTEPCPCCHGTGTRRNMEWQALQVMREIYRLMRRGGGGDTLTHKVSPELAIYLLNQKRQRLRELEEQFQKTVLILPE
;
A
#
# COMPACT_ATOMS: atom_id res chain seq x y z
N MET A 1 -1.93 32.55 45.26
CA MET A 1 -2.72 32.88 44.05
C MET A 1 -1.79 33.40 42.96
N ARG A 2 -1.73 32.72 41.81
CA ARG A 2 -1.24 33.25 40.52
C ARG A 2 -2.19 32.70 39.45
N GLN A 3 -3.00 33.59 38.92
CA GLN A 3 -3.80 33.35 37.72
C GLN A 3 -2.92 33.54 36.49
N ARG A 4 -3.14 32.73 35.45
CA ARG A 4 -3.38 33.23 34.09
C ARG A 4 -4.12 32.16 33.30
N MET A 5 -5.39 32.47 33.00
CA MET A 5 -6.08 31.94 31.84
C MET A 5 -5.41 32.56 30.59
N GLY A 6 -5.11 31.73 29.60
CA GLY A 6 -4.45 32.14 28.36
C GLY A 6 -4.53 31.02 27.31
N SER A 7 -5.50 31.19 26.41
CA SER A 7 -5.85 30.39 25.26
C SER A 7 -4.68 29.72 24.52
N SER A 8 -4.88 28.46 24.14
CA SER A 8 -4.44 27.94 22.84
C SER A 8 -5.38 26.81 22.46
N ALA A 9 -6.33 27.15 21.58
CA ALA A 9 -6.87 26.18 20.65
C ALA A 9 -5.69 25.45 19.98
N MET A 10 -5.86 24.16 19.70
CA MET A 10 -5.43 23.42 18.50
C MET A 10 -5.41 21.94 18.85
N SER A 11 -6.48 21.26 18.44
CA SER A 11 -6.45 19.96 17.77
C SER A 11 -5.19 19.12 17.96
N VAL A 12 -5.21 18.22 18.93
CA VAL A 12 -4.35 17.04 18.89
C VAL A 12 -5.27 15.82 18.95
N SER A 13 -6.04 15.63 17.87
CA SER A 13 -6.32 14.27 17.42
C SER A 13 -4.99 13.66 16.98
N THR A 14 -4.14 13.28 17.92
CA THR A 14 -3.14 12.24 17.62
C THR A 14 -3.88 10.94 17.64
N GLU A 15 -4.51 10.59 16.51
CA GLU A 15 -4.75 9.20 16.19
C GLU A 15 -3.37 8.53 16.14
N PRO A 16 -3.07 7.56 17.04
CA PRO A 16 -1.87 6.76 16.88
C PRO A 16 -1.97 6.08 15.52
N CYS A 17 -0.92 6.20 14.69
CA CYS A 17 -0.94 5.67 13.33
C CYS A 17 -1.39 4.20 13.38
N PRO A 18 -2.56 3.84 12.79
CA PRO A 18 -3.13 2.50 12.92
C PRO A 18 -2.27 1.41 12.24
N CYS A 19 -1.18 1.80 11.59
CA CYS A 19 -0.28 0.91 10.87
C CYS A 19 0.81 0.25 11.74
N CYS A 20 1.19 0.80 12.89
CA CYS A 20 2.51 0.48 13.45
C CYS A 20 2.53 0.17 14.96
N HIS A 21 1.44 -0.32 15.56
CA HIS A 21 1.33 -0.67 16.98
C HIS A 21 2.50 -1.55 17.51
N GLY A 22 3.65 -0.94 17.82
CA GLY A 22 4.69 -1.41 18.73
C GLY A 22 5.28 -2.82 18.54
N THR A 23 5.08 -3.51 17.41
CA THR A 23 5.42 -4.93 17.33
C THR A 23 6.62 -5.12 16.42
N GLY A 24 7.80 -5.09 17.04
CA GLY A 24 9.01 -5.62 16.44
C GLY A 24 8.73 -7.00 15.84
N THR A 25 9.15 -7.17 14.58
CA THR A 25 9.28 -8.45 13.88
C THR A 25 7.99 -9.25 13.60
N ARG A 26 7.06 -8.70 12.80
CA ARG A 26 6.40 -9.51 11.77
C ARG A 26 5.93 -8.64 10.61
N ARG A 27 6.38 -8.97 9.40
CA ARG A 27 6.10 -8.23 8.16
C ARG A 27 4.59 -8.27 7.90
N ASN A 28 3.91 -7.14 8.11
CA ASN A 28 2.48 -7.03 7.89
C ASN A 28 2.22 -7.26 6.38
N MET A 29 1.78 -8.46 5.99
CA MET A 29 1.55 -8.83 4.59
C MET A 29 0.60 -7.84 3.89
N GLU A 30 -0.39 -7.34 4.64
CA GLU A 30 -1.29 -6.26 4.21
C GLU A 30 -0.52 -5.00 3.78
N TRP A 31 0.47 -4.56 4.57
CA TRP A 31 1.27 -3.38 4.28
C TRP A 31 2.14 -3.62 3.04
N GLN A 32 2.78 -4.78 2.93
CA GLN A 32 3.57 -5.14 1.76
C GLN A 32 2.69 -5.19 0.50
N ALA A 33 1.49 -5.75 0.58
CA ALA A 33 0.54 -5.79 -0.52
C ALA A 33 0.13 -4.38 -0.94
N LEU A 34 -0.12 -3.49 0.01
CA LEU A 34 -0.44 -2.09 -0.28
C LEU A 34 0.74 -1.34 -0.93
N GLN A 35 1.97 -1.57 -0.46
CA GLN A 35 3.17 -0.97 -1.07
C GLN A 35 3.34 -1.44 -2.51
N VAL A 36 3.24 -2.76 -2.75
CA VAL A 36 3.34 -3.34 -4.10
C VAL A 36 2.26 -2.76 -5.02
N MET A 37 1.01 -2.68 -4.56
CA MET A 37 -0.07 -2.08 -5.36
C MET A 37 0.18 -0.62 -5.72
N ARG A 38 0.75 0.18 -4.79
CA ARG A 38 1.15 1.57 -5.06
C ARG A 38 2.30 1.66 -6.06
N GLU A 39 3.23 0.71 -6.00
CA GLU A 39 4.35 0.63 -6.93
C GLU A 39 3.89 0.26 -8.33
N ILE A 40 3.08 -0.79 -8.47
CA ILE A 40 2.44 -1.19 -9.73
C ILE A 40 1.67 0.00 -10.33
N TYR A 41 0.86 0.71 -9.54
CA TYR A 41 0.13 1.89 -10.02
C TYR A 41 1.07 3.00 -10.52
N ARG A 42 2.16 3.28 -9.80
CA ARG A 42 3.18 4.25 -10.25
C ARG A 42 3.84 3.82 -11.55
N LEU A 43 4.19 2.55 -11.69
CA LEU A 43 4.80 2.01 -12.91
C LEU A 43 3.85 2.05 -14.10
N MET A 44 2.58 1.67 -13.90
CA MET A 44 1.54 1.75 -14.93
C MET A 44 1.34 3.19 -15.41
N ARG A 45 1.26 4.15 -14.48
CA ARG A 45 1.10 5.59 -14.75
C ARG A 45 2.33 6.22 -15.40
N ARG A 46 3.56 5.79 -15.05
CA ARG A 46 4.80 6.32 -15.63
C ARG A 46 4.93 5.96 -17.12
N GLY A 47 4.15 5.00 -17.63
CA GLY A 47 4.03 4.76 -19.07
C GLY A 47 5.28 4.16 -19.73
N GLY A 48 6.20 3.58 -18.95
CA GLY A 48 7.56 3.29 -19.42
C GLY A 48 7.87 1.86 -19.89
N GLY A 49 6.90 0.96 -19.98
CA GLY A 49 7.20 -0.43 -20.33
C GLY A 49 5.97 -1.21 -20.76
N GLY A 50 5.78 -1.29 -22.08
CA GLY A 50 4.89 -2.22 -22.79
C GLY A 50 3.45 -2.35 -22.28
N ASP A 51 2.73 -3.26 -22.92
CA ASP A 51 1.43 -3.75 -22.44
C ASP A 51 1.57 -4.61 -21.17
N THR A 52 2.78 -5.07 -20.82
CA THR A 52 2.98 -6.04 -19.74
C THR A 52 3.92 -5.51 -18.66
N LEU A 53 3.40 -5.41 -17.43
CA LEU A 53 4.16 -5.05 -16.23
C LEU A 53 4.50 -6.32 -15.45
N THR A 54 5.79 -6.62 -15.27
CA THR A 54 6.23 -7.74 -14.44
C THR A 54 6.75 -7.21 -13.09
N HIS A 55 6.18 -7.70 -11.98
CA HIS A 55 6.61 -7.36 -10.63
C HIS A 55 7.01 -8.62 -9.87
N LYS A 56 8.22 -8.62 -9.31
CA LYS A 56 8.70 -9.71 -8.44
C LYS A 56 8.32 -9.44 -6.99
N VAL A 57 7.82 -10.44 -6.30
CA VAL A 57 7.43 -10.37 -4.87
C VAL A 57 7.72 -11.69 -4.18
N SER A 58 7.75 -11.71 -2.84
CA SER A 58 7.85 -12.97 -2.10
C SER A 58 6.67 -13.91 -2.40
N PRO A 59 6.86 -15.24 -2.38
CA PRO A 59 5.83 -16.20 -2.75
C PRO A 59 4.57 -16.11 -1.87
N GLU A 60 4.73 -15.89 -0.57
CA GLU A 60 3.62 -15.67 0.37
C GLU A 60 2.77 -14.45 -0.03
N LEU A 61 3.43 -13.39 -0.50
CA LEU A 61 2.77 -12.16 -0.94
C LEU A 61 2.09 -12.34 -2.31
N ALA A 62 2.71 -13.09 -3.22
CA ALA A 62 2.11 -13.41 -4.53
C ALA A 62 0.77 -14.14 -4.34
N ILE A 63 0.75 -15.18 -3.48
CA ILE A 63 -0.46 -15.92 -3.16
C ILE A 63 -1.50 -14.99 -2.52
N TYR A 64 -1.08 -14.12 -1.60
CA TYR A 64 -1.98 -13.16 -0.94
C TYR A 64 -2.62 -12.19 -1.94
N LEU A 65 -1.83 -11.61 -2.85
CA LEU A 65 -2.29 -10.68 -3.89
C LEU A 65 -3.25 -11.35 -4.87
N LEU A 66 -2.91 -12.57 -5.32
CA LEU A 66 -3.74 -13.36 -6.25
C LEU A 66 -5.05 -13.83 -5.63
N ASN A 67 -5.11 -14.00 -4.30
CA ASN A 67 -6.35 -14.40 -3.62
C ASN A 67 -7.22 -13.21 -3.19
N GLN A 68 -6.64 -12.19 -2.54
CA GLN A 68 -7.41 -11.12 -1.91
C GLN A 68 -7.63 -9.90 -2.81
N LYS A 69 -6.75 -9.67 -3.79
CA LYS A 69 -6.73 -8.44 -4.59
C LYS A 69 -6.86 -8.67 -6.10
N ARG A 70 -7.26 -9.88 -6.52
CA ARG A 70 -7.48 -10.22 -7.94
C ARG A 70 -8.47 -9.29 -8.64
N GLN A 71 -9.58 -8.94 -7.97
CA GLN A 71 -10.56 -8.01 -8.53
C GLN A 71 -9.95 -6.64 -8.76
N ARG A 72 -9.19 -6.13 -7.78
CA ARG A 72 -8.51 -4.83 -7.87
C ARG A 72 -7.42 -4.80 -8.94
N LEU A 73 -6.70 -5.91 -9.11
CA LEU A 73 -5.74 -6.08 -10.20
C LEU A 73 -6.48 -6.02 -11.54
N ARG A 74 -7.58 -6.77 -11.70
CA ARG A 74 -8.37 -6.76 -12.93
C ARG A 74 -8.90 -5.36 -13.28
N GLU A 75 -9.44 -4.63 -12.30
CA GLU A 75 -9.89 -3.24 -12.50
C GLU A 75 -8.75 -2.34 -12.98
N LEU A 76 -7.54 -2.51 -12.44
CA LEU A 76 -6.36 -1.76 -12.88
C LEU A 76 -5.90 -2.20 -14.28
N GLU A 77 -5.92 -3.50 -14.57
CA GLU A 77 -5.58 -4.03 -15.91
C GLU A 77 -6.53 -3.48 -16.98
N GLU A 78 -7.83 -3.42 -16.68
CA GLU A 78 -8.85 -2.84 -17.56
C GLU A 78 -8.69 -1.33 -17.72
N GLN A 79 -8.42 -0.59 -16.63
CA GLN A 79 -8.24 0.86 -16.67
C GLN A 79 -6.99 1.30 -17.44
N PHE A 80 -5.88 0.57 -17.26
CA PHE A 80 -4.60 0.93 -17.88
C PHE A 80 -4.33 0.16 -19.18
N GLN A 81 -5.21 -0.77 -19.57
CA GLN A 81 -5.03 -1.73 -20.67
C GLN A 81 -3.64 -2.40 -20.60
N LYS A 82 -3.24 -2.81 -19.40
CA LYS A 82 -1.94 -3.44 -19.14
C LYS A 82 -2.14 -4.76 -18.40
N THR A 83 -1.30 -5.73 -18.71
CA THR A 83 -1.26 -7.02 -18.01
C THR A 83 -0.26 -6.97 -16.86
N VAL A 84 -0.66 -7.35 -15.66
CA VAL A 84 0.21 -7.40 -14.48
C VAL A 84 0.63 -8.86 -14.21
N LEU A 85 1.92 -9.15 -14.40
CA LEU A 85 2.51 -10.44 -14.08
C LEU A 85 3.20 -10.37 -12.71
N ILE A 86 2.71 -11.16 -11.76
CA ILE A 86 3.32 -11.30 -10.44
C ILE A 86 4.20 -12.55 -10.46
N LEU A 87 5.50 -12.38 -10.29
CA LEU A 87 6.46 -13.49 -10.20
C LEU A 87 6.89 -13.69 -8.75
N PRO A 88 6.79 -14.91 -8.19
CA PRO A 88 7.43 -15.24 -6.93
C PRO A 88 8.96 -15.24 -7.13
N GLU A 89 9.68 -14.53 -6.27
CA GLU A 89 11.15 -14.66 -6.13
C GLU A 89 11.53 -15.81 -5.19
#